data_AF-A0A5N8XHG0-F1
#
_entry.id   AF-A0A5N8XHG0-F1
#
_cell.length_a   1.000
_cell.length_b   1.000
_cell.length_c   1.000
_cell.angle_alpha   90.00
_cell.angle_beta   90.00
_cell.angle_gamma   90.00
#
_symmetry.space_group_name_H-M   'P 1'
#
loop_
_entity.id
_entity.type
_entity.pdbx_description
1 polymer ?
#
loop_
_entity_poly.entity_id
_entity_poly.type
_entity_poly.pdbx_seq_one_letter_code
_entity_poly.pdbx_strand_id
1 'polypeptide(L)'
;MDVYEAVASRRAVRAFSDEPVSKEVLERVLTAATRAPSSGNLQPWHVFVVTGDPLAELKRRATARALAGDPGDERDTAGTDTAGTDTAGTDAAEFLRRAAASRAAAELAEGVRQGAHPDDVALCLELDRFPFAMVATLEDSLMVLRPCGSPM
;
A
#
# COMPACT_ATOMS: atom_id res chain seq x y z
N MET A 1 12.77 12.63 18.44
CA MET A 1 12.48 11.50 17.56
C MET A 1 12.59 12.00 16.14
N ASP A 2 13.47 11.39 15.35
CA ASP A 2 13.53 11.63 13.91
C ASP A 2 12.58 10.68 13.15
N VAL A 3 12.53 10.82 11.82
CA VAL A 3 11.64 10.00 10.97
C VAL A 3 12.03 8.52 11.00
N TYR A 4 13.32 8.18 11.03
CA TYR A 4 13.76 6.79 11.02
C TYR A 4 13.42 6.09 12.33
N GLU A 5 13.61 6.76 13.47
CA GLU A 5 13.19 6.28 14.77
C GLU A 5 11.66 6.09 14.85
N ALA A 6 10.88 7.02 14.31
CA ALA A 6 9.42 6.93 14.27
C ALA A 6 8.95 5.71 13.45
N VAL A 7 9.56 5.47 12.29
CA VAL A 7 9.25 4.33 11.42
C VAL A 7 9.63 3.02 12.10
N ALA A 8 10.84 2.93 12.66
CA ALA A 8 11.35 1.71 13.29
C ALA A 8 10.56 1.33 14.56
N SER A 9 10.05 2.30 15.31
CA SER A 9 9.31 2.06 16.56
C SER A 9 7.83 1.72 16.35
N ARG A 10 7.27 1.92 15.15
CA ARG A 10 5.86 1.68 14.85
C ARG A 10 5.52 0.18 14.90
N ARG A 11 4.53 -0.19 15.71
CA ARG A 11 4.03 -1.56 15.87
C ARG A 11 2.52 -1.67 15.64
N ALA A 12 2.07 -2.86 15.22
CA ALA A 12 0.64 -3.17 15.18
C ALA A 12 0.11 -3.39 16.60
N VAL A 13 -0.66 -2.44 17.12
CA VAL A 13 -1.25 -2.49 18.47
C VAL A 13 -2.60 -3.21 18.41
N ARG A 14 -2.83 -4.15 19.34
CA ARG A 14 -4.05 -4.98 19.40
C ARG A 14 -4.90 -4.76 20.66
N ALA A 15 -4.44 -3.91 21.57
CA ALA A 15 -5.16 -3.52 22.78
C ALA A 15 -5.00 -2.01 22.97
N PHE A 16 -6.11 -1.30 23.17
CA PHE A 16 -6.19 0.15 23.28
C PHE A 16 -6.83 0.52 24.62
N SER A 17 -6.46 1.66 25.19
CA SER A 17 -7.17 2.25 26.32
C SER A 17 -8.52 2.84 25.86
N ASP A 18 -9.39 3.13 26.83
CA ASP A 18 -10.66 3.84 26.60
C ASP A 18 -10.49 5.36 26.51
N GLU A 19 -9.25 5.87 26.58
CA GLU A 19 -8.97 7.30 26.49
C GLU A 19 -9.24 7.80 25.06
N PRO A 20 -10.14 8.79 24.88
CA PRO A 20 -10.43 9.32 23.56
C PRO A 20 -9.26 10.15 23.04
N VAL A 21 -8.97 10.01 21.74
CA VAL A 21 -8.03 10.90 21.05
C VAL A 21 -8.73 12.24 20.80
N SER A 22 -8.07 13.35 21.15
CA SER A 22 -8.63 14.69 20.93
C SER A 22 -8.83 14.99 19.44
N LYS A 23 -9.81 15.85 19.13
CA LYS A 23 -10.13 16.22 17.75
C LYS A 23 -8.95 16.88 17.05
N GLU A 24 -8.22 17.74 17.76
CA GLU A 24 -7.06 18.47 17.26
C GLU A 24 -5.93 17.52 16.86
N VAL A 25 -5.74 16.43 17.62
CA VAL A 25 -4.76 15.40 17.27
C VAL A 25 -5.18 14.67 15.99
N LEU A 26 -6.45 14.30 15.86
CA LEU A 26 -6.98 13.65 14.65
C LEU A 26 -6.81 14.55 13.42
N GLU A 27 -7.20 15.82 13.50
CA GLU A 27 -7.07 16.80 12.43
C GLU A 27 -5.61 16.98 11.99
N ARG A 28 -4.69 17.08 12.95
CA ARG A 28 -3.26 17.21 12.67
C ARG A 28 -2.70 15.98 11.95
N VAL A 29 -3.05 14.78 12.40
CA VAL A 29 -2.58 13.52 11.78
C VAL A 29 -3.15 13.36 10.37
N LEU A 30 -4.44 13.63 10.18
CA LEU A 30 -5.09 13.52 8.87
C LEU A 30 -4.53 14.54 7.88
N THR A 31 -4.28 15.77 8.33
CA THR A 31 -3.66 16.82 7.51
C THR A 31 -2.23 16.45 7.07
N ALA A 32 -1.49 15.73 7.90
CA ALA A 32 -0.18 15.21 7.51
C ALA A 32 -0.32 14.05 6.50
N ALA A 33 -1.29 13.16 6.70
CA ALA A 33 -1.52 12.01 5.84
C ALA A 33 -1.91 12.40 4.40
N THR A 34 -2.64 13.52 4.21
CA THR A 34 -3.01 14.01 2.87
C THR A 34 -1.81 14.48 2.04
N ARG A 35 -0.63 14.61 2.62
CA ARG A 35 0.62 14.93 1.91
C ARG A 35 1.28 13.70 1.26
N ALA A 36 0.74 12.51 1.47
CA ALA A 36 1.23 11.31 0.78
C ALA A 36 1.11 11.50 -0.74
N PRO A 37 2.12 11.15 -1.55
CA PRO A 37 2.01 11.25 -3.00
C PRO A 37 0.98 10.22 -3.52
N SER A 38 0.33 10.56 -4.63
CA SER A 38 -0.53 9.65 -5.39
C SER A 38 -0.31 9.85 -6.89
N SER A 39 -0.54 8.80 -7.69
CA SER A 39 -0.45 8.90 -9.15
C SER A 39 -1.35 10.01 -9.67
N GLY A 40 -0.82 10.90 -10.52
CA GLY A 40 -1.55 12.06 -11.04
C GLY A 40 -2.10 13.01 -9.96
N ASN A 41 -1.63 12.89 -8.70
CA ASN A 41 -2.21 13.55 -7.54
C ASN A 41 -3.74 13.30 -7.36
N LEU A 42 -4.22 12.14 -7.78
CA LEU A 42 -5.65 11.77 -7.74
C LEU A 42 -6.22 11.70 -6.32
N GLN A 43 -5.36 11.47 -5.32
CA GLN A 43 -5.74 11.37 -3.91
C GLN A 43 -6.95 10.43 -3.70
N PRO A 44 -6.88 9.16 -4.18
CA PRO A 44 -8.05 8.27 -4.29
C PRO A 44 -8.59 7.77 -2.94
N TRP A 45 -8.06 8.26 -1.83
CA TRP A 45 -8.44 7.80 -0.49
C TRP A 45 -9.75 8.44 -0.03
N HIS A 46 -10.68 7.58 0.40
CA HIS A 46 -11.87 7.98 1.15
C HIS A 46 -11.68 7.61 2.63
N VAL A 47 -11.50 8.62 3.48
CA VAL A 47 -11.23 8.42 4.91
C VAL A 47 -12.45 8.77 5.73
N PHE A 48 -12.99 7.79 6.46
CA PHE A 48 -14.07 7.97 7.42
C PHE A 48 -13.53 7.83 8.84
N VAL A 49 -13.68 8.88 9.64
CA VAL A 49 -13.30 8.88 11.05
C VAL A 49 -14.55 8.65 11.89
N VAL A 50 -14.56 7.56 12.66
CA VAL A 50 -15.71 7.17 13.49
C VAL A 50 -15.28 7.22 14.96
N THR A 51 -16.00 7.98 15.78
CA THR A 51 -15.75 8.13 17.23
C THR A 51 -17.07 8.02 18.00
N GLY A 52 -17.01 7.92 19.34
CA GLY A 52 -18.19 7.89 20.20
C GLY A 52 -19.16 6.73 19.90
N ASP A 53 -20.46 7.01 19.99
CA ASP A 53 -21.52 6.00 19.83
C ASP A 53 -21.49 5.29 18.45
N PRO A 54 -21.28 5.98 17.31
CA PRO A 54 -21.08 5.30 16.03
C PRO A 54 -19.92 4.29 16.03
N LEU A 55 -18.82 4.57 16.74
CA LEU A 55 -17.70 3.64 16.83
C LEU A 55 -18.06 2.44 17.71
N ALA A 56 -18.78 2.66 18.81
CA ALA A 56 -19.25 1.59 19.67
C ALA A 56 -20.21 0.66 18.92
N GLU A 57 -21.11 1.22 18.11
CA GLU A 57 -22.00 0.49 17.20
C GLU A 57 -21.21 -0.37 16.21
N LEU A 58 -20.24 0.23 15.52
CA LEU A 58 -19.41 -0.44 14.54
C LEU A 58 -18.63 -1.61 15.17
N LYS A 59 -18.00 -1.39 16.32
CA LYS A 59 -17.27 -2.43 17.08
C LYS A 59 -18.19 -3.61 17.42
N ARG A 60 -19.40 -3.33 17.89
CA ARG A 60 -20.37 -4.38 18.24
C ARG A 60 -20.75 -5.23 17.03
N ARG A 61 -21.08 -4.59 15.90
CA ARG A 61 -21.43 -5.29 14.65
C ARG A 61 -20.26 -6.11 14.11
N ALA A 62 -19.06 -5.53 14.06
CA ALA A 62 -17.87 -6.22 13.57
C ALA A 62 -17.53 -7.45 14.43
N THR A 63 -17.64 -7.33 15.76
CA THR A 63 -17.41 -8.45 16.69
C THR A 63 -18.44 -9.56 16.48
N ALA A 64 -19.72 -9.21 16.33
CA ALA A 64 -20.78 -10.18 16.09
C ALA A 64 -20.58 -10.95 14.77
N ARG A 65 -20.22 -10.27 13.67
CA ARG A 65 -19.90 -10.90 12.38
C ARG A 65 -18.71 -11.85 12.48
N ALA A 66 -17.64 -11.40 13.15
CA ALA A 66 -16.44 -12.22 13.34
C ALA A 66 -16.73 -13.52 14.14
N LEU A 67 -17.51 -13.42 15.22
CA LEU A 67 -17.91 -14.59 16.02
C LEU A 67 -18.83 -15.54 15.25
N ALA A 68 -19.62 -15.03 14.30
CA ALA A 68 -20.47 -15.83 13.42
C ALA A 68 -19.70 -16.49 12.26
N GLY A 69 -18.40 -16.22 12.10
CA GLY A 69 -17.61 -16.74 10.97
C GLY A 69 -17.99 -16.13 9.61
N ASP A 70 -18.57 -14.93 9.62
CA ASP A 70 -18.93 -14.19 8.41
C ASP A 70 -17.67 -13.84 7.61
N PRO A 71 -17.57 -14.18 6.31
CA PRO A 71 -16.40 -13.91 5.48
C PRO A 71 -16.19 -12.42 5.18
N GLY A 72 -17.13 -11.56 5.54
CA GLY A 72 -17.12 -10.13 5.25
C GLY A 72 -17.82 -9.80 3.93
N ASP A 73 -18.00 -8.50 3.69
CA ASP A 73 -18.57 -8.02 2.44
C ASP A 73 -17.53 -8.09 1.31
N GLU A 74 -17.98 -8.21 0.06
CA GLU A 74 -17.08 -8.08 -1.09
C GLU A 74 -16.36 -6.73 -1.03
N ARG A 75 -15.05 -6.74 -1.29
CA ARG A 75 -14.26 -5.51 -1.27
C ARG A 75 -14.77 -4.58 -2.36
N ASP A 76 -15.25 -3.41 -1.95
CA ASP A 76 -15.58 -2.35 -2.89
C ASP A 76 -14.29 -1.87 -3.55
N THR A 77 -14.07 -2.30 -4.80
CA THR A 77 -12.92 -1.87 -5.63
C THR A 77 -13.18 -0.54 -6.32
N ALA A 78 -14.35 0.10 -6.09
CA ALA A 78 -14.67 1.39 -6.65
C ALA A 78 -13.77 2.48 -6.03
N GLY A 79 -12.66 2.78 -6.69
CA GLY A 79 -11.70 3.80 -6.26
C GLY A 79 -10.25 3.49 -6.64
N THR A 80 -9.92 2.22 -6.93
CA THR A 80 -8.75 1.93 -7.77
C THR A 80 -9.15 2.12 -9.23
N ASP A 81 -9.31 3.38 -9.64
CA ASP A 81 -8.94 3.76 -11.00
C ASP A 81 -7.44 3.50 -11.10
N THR A 82 -7.10 2.23 -11.28
CA THR A 82 -5.83 1.86 -11.86
C THR A 82 -5.83 2.62 -13.18
N ALA A 83 -4.93 3.60 -13.30
CA ALA A 83 -4.63 4.19 -14.60
C ALA A 83 -4.45 3.02 -15.58
N GLY A 84 -5.44 2.80 -16.44
CA GLY A 84 -5.48 1.67 -17.38
C GLY A 84 -6.41 0.51 -17.00
N THR A 85 -7.74 0.73 -16.96
CA THR A 85 -8.67 -0.30 -17.47
C THR A 85 -9.06 0.02 -18.91
N ASP A 86 -8.05 0.35 -19.70
CA ASP A 86 -8.03 0.01 -21.12
C ASP A 86 -6.75 -0.83 -21.36
N THR A 87 -6.66 -1.96 -20.65
CA THR A 87 -5.70 -3.04 -20.96
C THR A 87 -6.31 -3.96 -22.00
N ALA A 88 -6.87 -3.40 -23.06
CA ALA A 88 -6.99 -4.12 -24.31
C ALA A 88 -5.58 -4.25 -24.94
N GLY A 89 -4.69 -5.05 -24.33
CA GLY A 89 -3.41 -5.38 -24.97
C GLY A 89 -2.23 -5.86 -24.12
N THR A 90 -2.23 -5.75 -22.78
CA THR A 90 -1.08 -6.20 -21.98
C THR A 90 -1.39 -7.51 -21.26
N ASP A 91 -0.90 -8.63 -21.81
CA ASP A 91 -0.92 -9.93 -21.13
C ASP A 91 0.04 -9.92 -19.93
N ALA A 92 -0.52 -9.70 -18.73
CA ALA A 92 0.24 -9.74 -17.48
C ALA A 92 0.71 -11.15 -17.09
N ALA A 93 0.23 -12.21 -17.76
CA ALA A 93 0.50 -13.59 -17.34
C ALA A 93 1.99 -13.93 -17.37
N GLU A 94 2.76 -13.36 -18.28
CA GLU A 94 4.22 -13.55 -18.31
C GLU A 94 4.91 -12.95 -17.08
N PHE A 95 4.52 -11.73 -16.69
CA PHE A 95 5.07 -11.05 -15.52
C PHE A 95 4.71 -11.79 -14.23
N LEU A 96 3.46 -12.25 -14.11
CA LEU A 96 2.99 -13.03 -12.96
C LEU A 96 3.71 -14.38 -12.86
N ARG A 97 3.90 -15.10 -13.98
CA ARG A 97 4.69 -16.34 -14.01
C ARG A 97 6.14 -16.12 -13.58
N ARG A 98 6.76 -15.04 -14.06
CA ARG A 98 8.14 -14.68 -13.68
C ARG A 98 8.26 -14.31 -12.21
N ALA A 99 7.32 -13.52 -11.69
CA ALA A 99 7.30 -13.16 -10.27
C ALA A 99 7.16 -14.41 -9.39
N ALA A 100 6.26 -15.33 -9.75
CA ALA A 100 6.05 -16.60 -9.03
C ALA A 100 7.28 -17.53 -9.08
N ALA A 101 8.02 -17.54 -10.19
CA ALA A 101 9.25 -18.32 -10.34
C ALA A 101 10.51 -17.62 -9.81
N SER A 102 10.37 -16.43 -9.21
CA SER A 102 11.52 -15.66 -8.72
C SER A 102 12.11 -16.28 -7.46
N ARG A 103 13.42 -16.07 -7.26
CA ARG A 103 14.13 -16.46 -6.04
C ARG A 103 13.47 -15.84 -4.78
N ALA A 104 13.00 -14.60 -4.87
CA ALA A 104 12.30 -13.95 -3.76
C ALA A 104 11.00 -14.68 -3.38
N ALA A 105 10.23 -15.15 -4.37
CA ALA A 105 9.03 -15.95 -4.12
C ALA A 105 9.37 -17.31 -3.49
N ALA A 106 10.46 -17.96 -3.91
CA ALA A 106 10.95 -19.20 -3.30
C ALA A 106 11.41 -18.99 -1.84
N GLU A 107 12.20 -17.94 -1.57
CA GLU A 107 12.67 -17.59 -0.22
C GLU A 107 11.51 -17.28 0.74
N LEU A 108 10.43 -16.64 0.25
CA LEU A 108 9.21 -16.41 1.02
C LEU A 108 8.46 -17.72 1.31
N ALA A 109 8.34 -18.61 0.31
CA ALA A 109 7.65 -19.90 0.46
C ALA A 109 8.38 -20.84 1.43
N GLU A 110 9.72 -20.80 1.46
CA GLU A 110 10.56 -21.57 2.37
C GLU A 110 10.70 -20.91 3.75
N GLY A 111 10.13 -19.71 3.95
CA GLY A 111 10.18 -18.98 5.21
C GLY A 111 11.55 -18.39 5.55
N VAL A 112 12.46 -18.31 4.58
CA VAL A 112 13.81 -17.71 4.71
C VAL A 112 13.69 -16.21 5.04
N ARG A 113 12.65 -15.55 4.53
CA ARG A 113 12.31 -14.16 4.88
C ARG A 113 10.98 -14.10 5.63
N GLN A 114 10.96 -13.36 6.75
CA GLN A 114 9.74 -13.05 7.50
C GLN A 114 9.74 -11.58 7.92
N GLY A 115 8.61 -10.89 7.74
CA GLY A 115 8.51 -9.46 8.03
C GLY A 115 9.39 -8.62 7.10
N ALA A 116 9.93 -7.51 7.61
CA ALA A 116 10.91 -6.71 6.89
C ALA A 116 12.30 -7.36 7.03
N HIS A 117 12.89 -7.79 5.92
CA HIS A 117 14.21 -8.41 5.88
C HIS A 117 15.28 -7.37 5.48
N PRO A 118 16.50 -7.40 6.06
CA PRO A 118 17.57 -6.43 5.75
C PRO A 118 17.88 -6.32 4.25
N ASP A 119 17.76 -7.42 3.52
CA ASP A 119 18.02 -7.48 2.08
C ASP A 119 16.87 -6.91 1.22
N ASP A 120 15.72 -6.55 1.80
CA ASP A 120 14.59 -5.98 1.04
C ASP A 120 14.96 -4.62 0.45
N VAL A 121 15.80 -3.85 1.15
CA VAL A 121 16.32 -2.56 0.65
C VAL A 121 17.21 -2.77 -0.56
N ALA A 122 18.11 -3.76 -0.52
CA ALA A 122 18.96 -4.08 -1.67
C ALA A 122 18.11 -4.47 -2.89
N LEU A 123 17.06 -5.27 -2.69
CA LEU A 123 16.13 -5.65 -3.75
C LEU A 123 15.38 -4.45 -4.36
N CYS A 124 14.93 -3.49 -3.53
CA CYS A 124 14.29 -2.27 -4.02
C CYS A 124 15.24 -1.33 -4.79
N LEU A 125 16.55 -1.42 -4.54
CA LEU A 125 17.58 -0.60 -5.16
C LEU A 125 18.21 -1.25 -6.41
N GLU A 126 17.90 -2.51 -6.71
CA GLU A 126 18.29 -3.22 -7.95
C GLU A 126 17.45 -2.75 -9.17
N LEU A 127 17.45 -1.44 -9.45
CA LEU A 127 16.75 -0.84 -10.61
C LEU A 127 17.18 -1.46 -11.95
N ASP A 128 18.45 -1.86 -12.07
CA ASP A 128 19.05 -2.38 -13.31
C ASP A 128 18.83 -3.88 -13.55
N ARG A 129 18.25 -4.60 -12.57
CA ARG A 129 18.04 -6.04 -12.71
C ARG A 129 16.74 -6.41 -13.40
N PHE A 130 15.79 -5.49 -13.40
CA PHE A 130 14.45 -5.75 -13.90
C PHE A 130 14.28 -5.10 -15.28
N PRO A 131 14.19 -5.87 -16.38
CA PRO A 131 14.00 -5.33 -17.72
C PRO A 131 12.64 -4.64 -17.92
N PHE A 132 11.78 -4.65 -16.89
CA PHE A 132 10.51 -3.92 -16.83
C PHE A 132 10.61 -2.64 -15.97
N ALA A 133 11.75 -2.36 -15.33
CA ALA A 133 11.93 -1.12 -14.58
C ALA A 133 11.83 0.05 -15.56
N MET A 134 10.99 1.04 -15.24
CA MET A 134 10.75 2.19 -16.10
C MET A 134 11.39 3.44 -15.50
N VAL A 135 12.13 4.19 -16.31
CA VAL A 135 12.61 5.53 -15.99
C VAL A 135 11.52 6.53 -16.37
N ALA A 136 11.11 7.35 -15.41
CA ALA A 136 10.19 8.46 -15.64
C ALA A 136 10.98 9.72 -16.03
N THR A 137 10.80 10.19 -17.26
CA THR A 137 11.37 11.47 -17.74
C THR A 137 10.26 12.48 -17.97
N LEU A 138 10.57 13.77 -17.80
CA LEU A 138 9.65 14.85 -18.12
C LEU A 138 9.99 15.38 -19.52
N GLU A 139 9.06 15.23 -20.47
CA GLU A 139 9.20 15.66 -21.86
C GLU A 139 7.99 16.47 -22.28
N ASP A 140 8.22 17.70 -22.74
CA ASP A 140 7.16 18.60 -23.23
C ASP A 140 5.93 18.63 -22.32
N SER A 141 6.15 18.73 -21.01
CA SER A 141 5.16 18.73 -19.92
C SER A 141 4.40 17.41 -19.65
N LEU A 142 4.78 16.32 -20.31
CA LEU A 142 4.28 14.97 -20.05
C LEU A 142 5.32 14.11 -19.35
N MET A 143 4.88 13.29 -18.39
CA MET A 143 5.73 12.27 -17.79
C MET A 143 5.74 11.03 -18.69
N VAL A 144 6.90 10.70 -19.24
CA VAL A 144 7.11 9.54 -20.12
C VAL A 144 7.86 8.46 -19.36
N LEU A 145 7.31 7.23 -19.37
CA LEU A 145 7.94 6.06 -18.79
C LEU A 145 8.67 5.27 -19.90
N ARG A 146 9.97 5.01 -19.76
CA ARG A 146 10.74 4.16 -20.69
C ARG A 146 11.46 3.02 -19.97
N PRO A 147 11.62 1.83 -20.58
CA PRO A 147 12.39 0.75 -19.98
C PRO A 147 13.83 1.18 -19.70
N CYS A 148 14.33 0.86 -18.50
CA CYS A 148 15.71 1.08 -18.11
C CYS A 148 16.62 0.26 -19.04
N GLY A 149 17.52 0.94 -19.78
CA GLY A 149 18.43 0.31 -20.75
C GLY A 149 18.04 0.45 -22.23
N SER A 150 16.91 1.07 -22.56
CA SER A 150 16.68 1.56 -23.92
C SER A 150 17.51 2.83 -24.15
N PRO A 151 18.26 2.96 -25.27
CA PRO A 151 18.98 4.20 -25.56
C PRO A 151 17.99 5.37 -25.64
N MET A 152 18.36 6.51 -25.03
CA MET A 152 17.61 7.77 -25.14
C MET A 152 17.53 8.26 -26.59
#